data_AF-A0A523W9R4-F1
#
_entry.id   AF-A0A523W9R4-F1
#
_cell.length_a   1.000
_cell.length_b   1.000
_cell.length_c   1.000
_cell.angle_alpha   90.00
_cell.angle_beta   90.00
_cell.angle_gamma   90.00
#
_symmetry.space_group_name_H-M   'P 1'
#
loop_
_entity.id
_entity.type
_entity.pdbx_description
1 polymer ?
#
loop_
_entity_poly.entity_id
_entity_poly.type
_entity_poly.pdbx_seq_one_letter_code
_entity_poly.pdbx_strand_id
1 'polypeptide(L)' 'MSRKLPSRDQATQFLRESGCSRNVIKHCETVAKLAAEIAKACEENGLAVDKKLVETGALLHDIGRSKTHSVHHAIVGAK' A
#
# COMPACT_ATOMS: atom_id res chain seq x y z
N MET A 1 5.79 -5.00 -20.82
CA MET A 1 5.77 -3.68 -20.18
C MET A 1 6.40 -3.81 -18.81
N SER A 2 7.64 -3.37 -18.62
CA SER A 2 8.24 -3.27 -17.28
C SER A 2 7.53 -2.13 -16.56
N ARG A 3 6.49 -2.45 -15.77
CA ARG A 3 5.80 -1.44 -14.95
C ARG A 3 6.65 -1.19 -13.70
N LYS A 4 7.29 -0.03 -13.66
CA LYS A 4 8.04 0.42 -12.49
C LYS A 4 7.05 0.68 -11.35
N LEU A 5 7.27 0.05 -10.20
CA LEU A 5 6.49 0.34 -8.99
C LEU A 5 6.69 1.81 -8.58
N PRO A 6 5.62 2.51 -8.14
CA PRO A 6 5.73 3.85 -7.61
C PRO A 6 6.72 3.90 -6.44
N SER A 7 7.33 5.07 -6.21
CA SER A 7 8.01 5.33 -4.94
C SER A 7 6.99 5.45 -3.80
N ARG A 8 7.48 5.40 -2.56
CA ARG A 8 6.67 5.66 -1.36
C ARG A 8 5.93 7.00 -1.47
N ASP A 9 6.63 8.06 -1.86
CA ASP A 9 6.03 9.39 -1.98
C ASP A 9 4.95 9.44 -3.08
N GLN A 10 5.18 8.77 -4.21
CA GLN A 10 4.19 8.65 -5.28
C GLN A 10 2.95 7.87 -4.81
N ALA A 11 3.14 6.75 -4.09
CA ALA A 11 2.04 5.98 -3.54
C ALA A 11 1.22 6.79 -2.51
N THR A 12 1.89 7.50 -1.60
CA THR A 12 1.24 8.41 -0.65
C THR A 12 0.51 9.54 -1.37
N GLN A 13 1.08 10.08 -2.45
CA GLN A 13 0.43 11.10 -3.27
C GLN A 13 -0.84 10.57 -3.94
N PHE A 14 -0.84 9.34 -4.46
CA PHE A 14 -2.05 8.73 -5.03
C PHE A 14 -3.17 8.59 -4.00
N LEU A 15 -2.86 8.24 -2.75
CA LEU A 15 -3.86 8.23 -1.68
C LEU A 15 -4.49 9.62 -1.49
N ARG A 16 -3.67 10.68 -1.47
CA ARG A 16 -4.16 12.07 -1.34
C ARG A 16 -5.03 12.47 -2.52
N GLU A 17 -4.55 12.25 -3.75
CA GLU A 17 -5.25 12.61 -4.99
C GLU A 17 -6.54 11.81 -5.18
N SER A 18 -6.58 10.57 -4.69
CA SER A 18 -7.81 9.77 -4.73
C SER A 18 -8.90 10.29 -3.79
N GLY A 19 -8.55 11.13 -2.80
CA GLY A 19 -9.49 11.66 -1.82
C GLY A 19 -9.57 10.84 -0.52
N CYS A 20 -8.58 9.98 -0.24
CA CYS A 20 -8.51 9.29 1.05
C CYS A 20 -8.38 10.29 2.21
N SER A 21 -9.12 10.05 3.28
CA SER A 21 -9.03 10.87 4.49
C SER A 21 -7.64 10.75 5.12
N ARG A 22 -7.23 11.77 5.91
CA ARG A 22 -5.96 11.74 6.65
C ARG A 22 -5.80 10.50 7.53
N ASN A 23 -6.91 10.00 8.09
CA ASN A 23 -6.91 8.80 8.93
C ASN A 23 -6.62 7.54 8.11
N VAL A 24 -7.19 7.42 6.90
CA VAL A 24 -6.89 6.31 5.98
C VAL A 24 -5.44 6.36 5.53
N ILE A 25 -4.92 7.55 5.19
CA ILE A 25 -3.51 7.71 4.79
C ILE A 25 -2.57 7.27 5.93
N LYS A 26 -2.81 7.76 7.15
CA LYS A 26 -2.02 7.38 8.32
C LYS A 26 -2.12 5.88 8.63
N HIS A 27 -3.30 5.28 8.43
CA HIS A 27 -3.50 3.85 8.55
C HIS A 27 -2.61 3.09 7.55
N CYS A 28 -2.67 3.44 6.27
CA CYS A 28 -1.87 2.82 5.22
C CYS A 28 -0.36 2.97 5.47
N GLU A 29 0.11 4.15 5.91
CA GLU A 29 1.51 4.37 6.28
C GLU A 29 1.96 3.48 7.46
N THR A 30 1.09 3.28 8.45
CA THR A 30 1.35 2.42 9.60
C THR A 30 1.42 0.95 9.18
N VAL A 31 0.48 0.50 8.36
CA VAL A 31 0.46 -0.86 7.79
C VAL A 31 1.68 -1.11 6.92
N ALA A 32 2.07 -0.15 6.08
CA ALA A 32 3.26 -0.26 5.24
C ALA A 32 4.56 -0.40 6.04
N LYS A 33 4.67 0.31 7.18
CA LYS A 33 5.81 0.14 8.08
C LYS A 33 5.86 -1.28 8.65
N LEU A 34 4.74 -1.77 9.19
CA LEU A 34 4.67 -3.13 9.74
C LEU A 34 4.93 -4.19 8.65
N ALA A 35 4.37 -4.00 7.45
CA ALA A 35 4.57 -4.90 6.32
C ALA A 35 6.04 -4.96 5.88
N ALA A 36 6.76 -3.83 5.91
CA ALA A 36 8.19 -3.79 5.62
C ALA A 36 9.02 -4.52 6.70
N GLU A 37 8.64 -4.41 7.97
CA GLU A 37 9.28 -5.14 9.07
C GLU A 37 9.07 -6.66 8.92
N ILE A 38 7.85 -7.10 8.57
CA ILE A 38 7.54 -8.51 8.28
C ILE A 38 8.32 -9.00 7.06
N ALA A 39 8.34 -8.23 5.97
CA ALA A 39 9.06 -8.58 4.75
C ALA A 39 10.56 -8.75 5.01
N LYS A 40 11.14 -7.87 5.84
CA LYS A 40 12.53 -7.97 6.28
C LYS A 40 12.75 -9.26 7.09
N ALA A 41 11.90 -9.56 8.06
CA ALA A 41 12.01 -10.79 8.84
C ALA A 41 11.92 -12.05 7.95
N CYS A 42 11.04 -12.06 6.95
CA CYS A 42 10.95 -13.15 5.98
C CYS A 42 12.25 -13.29 5.15
N GLU A 43 12.81 -12.18 4.67
CA GLU A 43 14.10 -12.17 3.96
C GLU A 43 15.24 -12.71 4.82
N GLU A 44 15.30 -12.31 6.10
CA GLU A 44 16.29 -12.82 7.07
C GLU A 44 16.14 -14.32 7.36
N ASN A 45 14.93 -14.88 7.16
CA ASN A 45 14.66 -16.33 7.24
C ASN A 45 14.91 -17.07 5.91
N GLY A 46 15.55 -16.42 4.92
CA GLY A 46 15.95 -17.04 3.67
C GLY A 46 14.86 -17.08 2.59
N LEU A 47 13.75 -16.37 2.77
CA LEU A 47 12.72 -16.24 1.74
C LEU A 47 13.07 -15.13 0.75
N ALA A 48 12.86 -15.38 -0.54
CA ALA A 48 12.95 -14.34 -1.56
C ALA A 48 11.70 -13.44 -1.48
N VAL A 49 11.87 -12.21 -1.00
CA VAL A 49 10.77 -11.24 -0.81
C VAL A 49 11.04 -9.95 -1.57
N ASP A 50 10.10 -9.52 -2.42
CA ASP A 50 10.14 -8.18 -3.02
C ASP A 50 9.60 -7.15 -2.02
N LYS A 51 10.51 -6.61 -1.20
CA LYS A 51 10.18 -5.61 -0.17
C LYS A 51 9.50 -4.36 -0.75
N LYS A 52 9.87 -3.95 -1.97
CA LYS A 52 9.29 -2.76 -2.61
C LYS A 52 7.84 -3.02 -3.01
N LEU A 53 7.55 -4.20 -3.55
CA LEU A 53 6.18 -4.61 -3.85
C LEU A 53 5.33 -4.70 -2.58
N VAL A 54 5.85 -5.29 -1.51
CA VAL A 54 5.14 -5.39 -0.22
C VAL A 54 4.80 -4.01 0.34
N GLU A 55 5.78 -3.11 0.43
CA GLU A 55 5.57 -1.75 0.95
C GLU A 55 4.56 -0.97 0.08
N THR A 56 4.72 -1.04 -1.24
CA THR A 56 3.83 -0.35 -2.18
C THR A 56 2.40 -0.88 -2.11
N GLY A 57 2.25 -2.21 -2.07
CA GLY A 57 0.96 -2.87 -1.92
C GLY A 57 0.28 -2.48 -0.62
N ALA A 58 1.01 -2.45 0.49
CA ALA A 58 0.51 -2.03 1.79
C ALA A 58 0.07 -0.56 1.82
N LEU A 59 0.81 0.35 1.16
CA LEU A 59 0.41 1.76 1.04
C LEU A 59 -0.89 1.91 0.25
N LEU A 60 -1.07 1.16 -0.83
CA LEU A 60 -2.20 1.36 -1.76
C LEU A 60 -3.40 0.45 -1.50
N HIS A 61 -3.30 -0.53 -0.58
CA HIS A 61 -4.33 -1.56 -0.40
C HIS A 61 -5.72 -0.99 -0.13
N ASP A 62 -5.78 0.15 0.56
CA ASP A 62 -7.01 0.79 1.01
C ASP A 62 -7.39 2.01 0.14
N ILE A 63 -6.78 2.22 -1.04
CA ILE A 63 -7.05 3.40 -1.88
C ILE A 63 -8.53 3.52 -2.28
N GLY A 64 -9.26 2.40 -2.40
CA GLY A 64 -10.70 2.39 -2.66
C GLY A 64 -11.56 2.97 -1.53
N ARG A 65 -11.00 3.19 -0.34
CA ARG A 65 -11.64 3.89 0.78
C ARG A 65 -11.94 5.35 0.49
N SER A 66 -11.30 5.93 -0.53
CA SER A 66 -11.70 7.21 -1.11
C SER A 66 -13.13 7.23 -1.65
N LYS A 67 -13.66 6.06 -2.06
CA LYS A 67 -14.95 5.93 -2.75
C LYS A 67 -15.97 5.09 -1.97
N THR A 68 -15.54 4.16 -1.11
CA THR A 68 -16.45 3.32 -0.32
C THR A 68 -15.84 2.84 1.00
N HIS A 69 -16.65 2.82 2.06
CA HIS A 69 -16.31 2.20 3.34
C HIS A 69 -16.74 0.72 3.44
N SER A 70 -17.39 0.17 2.41
CA SER A 70 -17.77 -1.25 2.39
C SER A 70 -16.60 -2.19 2.10
N VAL A 71 -16.78 -3.50 2.27
CA VAL A 71 -15.75 -4.49 1.91
C VAL A 71 -15.29 -4.39 0.46
N HIS A 72 -16.11 -3.82 -0.44
CA HIS A 72 -15.79 -3.67 -1.86
C HIS A 72 -14.69 -2.66 -2.19
N HIS A 73 -14.14 -1.92 -1.21
CA HIS A 73 -13.01 -0.99 -1.43
C HIS A 73 -11.84 -1.62 -2.20
N ALA A 74 -11.51 -2.89 -1.95
CA ALA A 74 -10.44 -3.58 -2.67
C ALA A 74 -10.72 -3.67 -4.17
N ILE A 75 -11.98 -3.93 -4.55
CA ILE A 75 -12.41 -3.98 -5.97
C ILE A 75 -12.49 -2.57 -6.55
N VAL A 76 -13.02 -1.62 -5.79
CA VAL A 76 -13.19 -0.22 -6.23
C VAL A 76 -11.84 0.47 -6.43
N GLY A 77 -10.84 0.15 -5.60
CA GLY A 77 -9.48 0.67 -5.70
C GLY A 77 -8.62 0.03 -6.79
N ALA A 78 -9.01 -1.13 -7.30
CA ALA A 78 -8.29 -1.84 -8.36
C ALA A 78 -8.69 -1.41 -9.79
N LYS A 79 -9.69 -0.54 -9.93
CA LYS A 79 -10.17 0.01 -11.20
C LYS A 79 -9.42 1.26 -11.60
#